data_AF-A0A9E2U1W0-F1
#
_entry.id   AF-A0A9E2U1W0-F1
#
_cell.length_a   1.000
_cell.length_b   1.000
_cell.length_c   1.000
_cell.angle_alpha   90.00
_cell.angle_beta   90.00
_cell.angle_gamma   90.00
#
_symmetry.space_group_name_H-M   'P 1'
#
loop_
_entity.id
_entity.type
_entity.pdbx_description
1 polymer ?
#
loop_
_entity_poly.entity_id
_entity_poly.type
_entity_poly.pdbx_seq_one_letter_code
_entity_poly.pdbx_strand_id
1 'polypeptide(L)'
;MKPLVRAVLYGDDEPGLDDPAELYHEASKLHPALAFRQASGLARLGVSEELQAAALHAQRRNSQLPFSPLGEPDHPACSLWTALDRRRSSRTFGDGVIEVAALATVLDAAYGLRDGTRRTVPSGGALYPLELYVAARRVERIEAATYRYDPQRHGLELYTRGDPWPALTGACPLDGLVDGGAAAILVRAVFGRTRFKYGQRGYRFALLEAGHAMQNAVLAAAALQVPALPLGGYYDARVDELVGADGVEESVVYALVLGGR
;
A
#
# COMPACT_ATOMS: atom_id res chain seq x y z
N MET A 1 26.87 2.63 -6.00
CA MET A 1 26.34 1.48 -6.78
C MET A 1 27.51 0.68 -7.35
N LYS A 2 27.44 -0.66 -7.46
CA LYS A 2 28.52 -1.44 -8.10
C LYS A 2 28.67 -0.99 -9.57
N PRO A 3 29.89 -0.89 -10.14
CA PRO A 3 30.12 -0.38 -11.50
C PRO A 3 29.27 -1.09 -12.57
N LEU A 4 29.13 -2.41 -12.48
CA LEU A 4 28.34 -3.21 -13.42
C LEU A 4 26.84 -2.85 -13.42
N VAL A 5 26.27 -2.55 -12.25
CA VAL A 5 24.84 -2.18 -12.13
C VAL A 5 24.62 -0.76 -12.62
N ARG A 6 25.60 0.13 -12.41
CA ARG A 6 25.59 1.49 -12.96
C ARG A 6 25.61 1.47 -14.48
N ALA A 7 26.47 0.65 -15.08
CA ALA A 7 26.57 0.50 -16.52
C ALA A 7 25.26 0.01 -17.17
N VAL A 8 24.53 -0.88 -16.50
CA VAL A 8 23.22 -1.34 -16.99
C VAL A 8 22.14 -0.25 -16.93
N LEU A 9 22.19 0.62 -15.91
CA LEU A 9 21.15 1.63 -15.68
C LEU A 9 21.39 2.94 -16.43
N TYR A 10 22.65 3.38 -16.50
CA TYR A 10 23.05 4.68 -17.02
C TYR A 10 23.97 4.59 -18.25
N GLY A 11 24.34 3.38 -18.68
CA GLY A 11 25.40 3.21 -19.69
C GLY A 11 26.78 3.56 -19.13
N ASP A 12 27.70 3.94 -20.00
CA ASP A 12 29.04 4.41 -19.60
C ASP A 12 29.02 5.85 -19.03
N ASP A 13 27.87 6.51 -19.01
CA ASP A 13 27.69 7.90 -18.57
C ASP A 13 27.46 8.02 -17.05
N GLU A 14 27.86 9.16 -16.48
CA GLU A 14 27.45 9.52 -15.13
C GLU A 14 25.99 10.03 -15.14
N PRO A 15 25.20 9.81 -14.06
CA PRO A 15 23.91 10.47 -13.94
C PRO A 15 24.08 11.99 -14.11
N GLY A 16 23.23 12.59 -14.92
CA GLY A 16 23.25 14.04 -15.11
C GLY A 16 23.02 14.77 -13.79
N LEU A 17 23.48 16.02 -13.69
CA LEU A 17 23.21 16.89 -12.53
C LEU A 17 21.70 17.13 -12.29
N ASP A 18 20.87 16.78 -13.26
CA ASP A 18 19.42 16.86 -13.28
C ASP A 18 18.71 15.52 -13.06
N ASP A 19 19.41 14.47 -12.58
CA ASP A 19 18.79 13.20 -12.22
C ASP A 19 17.64 13.42 -11.20
N PRO A 20 16.38 13.11 -11.55
CA PRO A 20 15.24 13.43 -10.69
C PRO A 20 15.27 12.71 -9.34
N ALA A 21 15.87 11.52 -9.26
CA ALA A 21 15.96 10.76 -8.02
C ALA A 21 17.00 11.38 -7.08
N GLU A 22 18.16 11.81 -7.60
CA GLU A 22 19.18 12.53 -6.83
C GLU A 22 18.67 13.91 -6.39
N LEU A 23 18.03 14.66 -7.29
CA LEU A 23 17.43 15.96 -6.98
C LEU A 23 16.34 15.83 -5.92
N TYR A 24 15.43 14.86 -6.04
CA TYR A 24 14.43 14.57 -5.02
C TYR A 24 15.11 14.20 -3.69
N HIS A 25 16.15 13.36 -3.75
CA HIS A 25 16.85 12.93 -2.55
C HIS A 25 17.54 14.10 -1.83
N GLU A 26 18.14 15.04 -2.55
CA GLU A 26 18.70 16.25 -1.94
C GLU A 26 17.60 17.16 -1.40
N ALA A 27 16.57 17.45 -2.21
CA ALA A 27 15.48 18.37 -1.87
C ALA A 27 14.66 17.96 -0.63
N SER A 28 14.64 16.67 -0.29
CA SER A 28 13.92 16.15 0.89
C SER A 28 14.80 15.89 2.12
N LYS A 29 16.08 16.30 2.10
CA LYS A 29 16.94 16.35 3.29
C LYS A 29 16.53 17.50 4.22
N LEU A 30 16.85 17.34 5.51
CA LEU A 30 16.74 18.42 6.48
C LEU A 30 18.13 19.03 6.62
N HIS A 31 18.21 20.34 6.43
CA HIS A 31 19.43 21.12 6.58
C HIS A 31 19.29 22.01 7.81
N PRO A 32 20.19 21.95 8.80
CA PRO A 32 20.05 22.73 10.03
C PRO A 32 19.78 24.22 9.80
N ALA A 33 20.47 24.82 8.82
CA ALA A 33 20.29 26.23 8.45
C ALA A 33 18.90 26.56 7.85
N LEU A 34 18.17 25.56 7.35
CA LEU A 34 16.87 25.70 6.69
C LEU A 34 15.73 25.02 7.46
N ALA A 35 16.01 24.43 8.62
CA ALA A 35 15.05 23.63 9.38
C ALA A 35 13.75 24.39 9.68
N PHE A 36 13.80 25.68 9.98
CA PHE A 36 12.61 26.49 10.25
C PHE A 36 11.66 26.59 9.03
N ARG A 37 12.20 26.61 7.81
CA ARG A 37 11.40 26.61 6.57
C ARG A 37 10.90 25.21 6.26
N GLN A 38 11.80 24.23 6.34
CA GLN A 38 11.53 22.84 5.97
C GLN A 38 10.59 22.12 6.95
N ALA A 39 10.50 22.58 8.20
CA ALA A 39 9.60 22.06 9.23
C ALA A 39 8.46 23.03 9.58
N SER A 40 8.16 24.00 8.72
CA SER A 40 7.11 24.99 8.97
C SER A 40 5.72 24.36 9.17
N GLY A 41 5.41 23.27 8.46
CA GLY A 41 4.19 22.48 8.68
C GLY A 41 4.13 21.85 10.07
N LEU A 42 5.28 21.39 10.60
CA LEU A 42 5.40 20.87 11.96
C LEU A 42 5.10 21.96 13.00
N ALA A 43 5.67 23.15 12.80
CA ALA A 43 5.44 24.31 13.68
C ALA A 43 3.98 24.77 13.67
N ARG A 44 3.35 24.85 12.49
CA ARG A 44 1.94 25.28 12.34
C ARG A 44 0.95 24.27 12.91
N LEU A 45 1.22 22.97 12.77
CA LEU A 45 0.38 21.94 13.38
C LEU A 45 0.54 21.87 14.90
N GLY A 46 1.75 22.10 15.41
CA GLY A 46 2.02 22.05 16.84
C GLY A 46 1.24 23.10 17.65
N VAL A 47 0.75 24.15 17.00
CA VAL A 47 0.04 25.26 17.66
C VAL A 47 -1.50 25.18 17.55
N SER A 48 -2.07 24.16 16.90
CA SER A 48 -3.53 24.04 16.73
C SER A 48 -4.02 22.60 16.91
N GLU A 49 -4.81 22.35 17.95
CA GLU A 49 -5.47 21.06 18.20
C GLU A 49 -6.48 20.71 17.10
N GLU A 50 -7.19 21.71 16.55
CA GLU A 50 -8.15 21.52 15.46
C GLU A 50 -7.47 21.02 14.18
N LEU A 51 -6.32 21.58 13.82
CA LEU A 51 -5.54 21.10 12.67
C LEU A 51 -4.96 19.70 12.91
N GLN A 52 -4.61 19.37 14.15
CA GLN A 52 -4.17 18.02 14.51
C GLN A 52 -5.33 17.01 14.37
N ALA A 53 -6.51 17.33 14.88
CA ALA A 53 -7.70 16.48 14.76
C ALA A 53 -8.12 16.30 13.29
N ALA A 54 -8.17 17.38 12.51
CA ALA A 54 -8.52 17.32 11.08
C ALA A 54 -7.54 16.45 10.28
N ALA A 55 -6.23 16.51 10.59
CA ALA A 55 -5.21 15.70 9.94
C ALA A 55 -5.37 14.20 10.24
N LEU A 56 -5.77 13.84 11.48
CA LEU A 56 -5.98 12.45 11.89
C LEU A 56 -7.28 11.85 11.33
N HIS A 57 -8.27 12.69 10.99
CA HIS A 57 -9.60 12.25 10.55
C HIS A 57 -9.85 12.38 9.04
N ALA A 58 -8.82 12.72 8.24
CA ALA A 58 -8.94 12.97 6.80
C ALA A 58 -9.18 11.70 5.92
N GLN A 59 -9.72 10.62 6.49
CA GLN A 59 -10.13 9.46 5.73
C GLN A 59 -11.50 9.69 5.11
N ARG A 60 -11.60 9.54 3.78
CA ARG A 60 -12.89 9.62 3.09
C ARG A 60 -13.77 8.49 3.64
N ARG A 61 -15.01 8.78 4.02
CA ARG A 61 -16.04 7.76 4.25
C ARG A 61 -17.09 7.91 3.17
N ASN A 62 -17.53 6.78 2.61
CA ASN A 62 -18.73 6.77 1.80
C ASN A 62 -19.69 5.73 2.34
N SER A 63 -20.57 6.15 3.24
CA SER A 63 -21.56 5.28 3.89
C SER A 63 -22.66 4.79 2.92
N GLN A 64 -22.67 5.26 1.67
CA GLN A 64 -23.69 4.91 0.68
C GLN A 64 -23.25 3.77 -0.26
N LEU A 65 -21.97 3.39 -0.26
CA LEU A 65 -21.50 2.28 -1.10
C LEU A 65 -21.90 0.93 -0.50
N PRO A 66 -22.22 -0.09 -1.32
CA PRO A 66 -22.41 -1.46 -0.85
C PRO A 66 -21.21 -1.92 -0.04
N PHE A 67 -21.47 -2.60 1.07
CA PHE A 67 -20.44 -2.98 2.04
C PHE A 67 -20.52 -4.47 2.35
N SER A 68 -19.36 -5.13 2.28
CA SER A 68 -19.19 -6.54 2.61
C SER A 68 -18.34 -6.67 3.88
N PRO A 69 -18.90 -7.08 5.03
CA PRO A 69 -18.11 -7.31 6.24
C PRO A 69 -17.17 -8.51 6.03
N LEU A 70 -15.94 -8.41 6.53
CA LEU A 70 -14.95 -9.48 6.39
C LEU A 70 -15.03 -10.53 7.52
N GLY A 71 -15.75 -10.24 8.60
CA GLY A 71 -15.80 -11.09 9.80
C GLY A 71 -14.57 -10.90 10.67
N GLU A 72 -14.39 -11.73 11.69
CA GLU A 72 -13.19 -11.66 12.55
C GLU A 72 -11.96 -12.23 11.82
N PRO A 73 -10.80 -11.57 11.89
CA PRO A 73 -9.53 -12.13 11.41
C PRO A 73 -9.23 -13.49 12.05
N ASP A 74 -8.78 -14.45 11.24
CA ASP A 74 -8.14 -15.67 11.74
C ASP A 74 -6.73 -15.34 12.23
N HIS A 75 -6.42 -15.62 13.50
CA HIS A 75 -5.10 -15.40 14.08
C HIS A 75 -4.40 -16.76 14.22
N PRO A 76 -3.71 -17.24 13.16
CA PRO A 76 -3.09 -18.56 13.19
C PRO A 76 -2.04 -18.63 14.30
N ALA A 77 -1.95 -19.78 14.97
CA ALA A 77 -0.90 -20.08 15.94
C ALA A 77 0.46 -20.25 15.22
N CYS A 78 1.08 -19.12 14.87
CA CYS A 78 2.36 -19.05 14.17
C CYS A 78 3.26 -18.02 14.88
N SER A 79 4.49 -18.42 15.23
CA SER A 79 5.44 -17.47 15.80
C SER A 79 5.93 -16.49 14.73
N LEU A 80 6.32 -15.28 15.13
CA LEU A 80 6.91 -14.29 14.22
C LEU A 80 8.12 -14.86 13.46
N TRP A 81 9.00 -15.60 14.14
CA TRP A 81 10.18 -16.22 13.53
C TRP A 81 9.79 -17.26 12.49
N THR A 82 8.77 -18.08 12.78
CA THR A 82 8.24 -19.04 11.80
C THR A 82 7.65 -18.34 10.58
N ALA A 83 6.92 -17.23 10.75
CA ALA A 83 6.39 -16.45 9.64
C ALA A 83 7.51 -15.86 8.77
N LEU A 84 8.55 -15.28 9.40
CA LEU A 84 9.74 -14.76 8.71
C LEU A 84 10.47 -15.86 7.93
N ASP A 85 10.66 -17.04 8.53
CA ASP A 85 11.33 -18.18 7.91
C ASP A 85 10.54 -18.75 6.73
N ARG A 86 9.21 -18.76 6.82
CA ARG A 86 8.30 -19.23 5.75
C ARG A 86 8.08 -18.22 4.63
N ARG A 87 8.26 -16.93 4.91
CA ARG A 87 7.96 -15.85 3.96
C ARG A 87 8.73 -16.03 2.65
N ARG A 88 8.01 -16.19 1.54
CA ARG A 88 8.56 -16.28 0.18
C ARG A 88 7.68 -15.46 -0.77
N SER A 89 8.26 -15.06 -1.90
CA SER A 89 7.49 -14.46 -3.00
C SER A 89 7.11 -15.56 -3.98
N SER A 90 5.82 -15.85 -4.09
CA SER A 90 5.28 -16.83 -5.04
C SER A 90 5.20 -16.20 -6.42
N ARG A 91 5.69 -16.88 -7.46
CA ARG A 91 5.59 -16.42 -8.86
C ARG A 91 4.66 -17.28 -9.71
N THR A 92 4.06 -18.28 -9.08
CA THR A 92 3.07 -19.18 -9.65
C THR A 92 1.93 -19.28 -8.65
N PHE A 93 0.72 -19.16 -9.17
CA PHE A 93 -0.50 -19.26 -8.39
C PHE A 93 -1.37 -20.38 -8.96
N GLY A 94 -2.11 -21.06 -8.09
CA GLY A 94 -3.04 -22.11 -8.49
C GLY A 94 -4.44 -21.55 -8.77
N ASP A 95 -5.39 -22.44 -9.06
CA ASP A 95 -6.77 -22.05 -9.35
C ASP A 95 -7.69 -21.91 -8.13
N GLY A 96 -7.09 -21.90 -6.95
CA GLY A 96 -7.77 -21.87 -5.67
C GLY A 96 -8.56 -20.58 -5.39
N VAL A 97 -9.31 -20.63 -4.30
CA VAL A 97 -10.08 -19.51 -3.74
C VAL A 97 -9.39 -19.04 -2.46
N ILE A 98 -9.41 -17.74 -2.19
CA ILE A 98 -9.01 -17.20 -0.88
C ILE A 98 -10.23 -17.20 0.05
N GLU A 99 -10.14 -17.88 1.18
CA GLU A 99 -11.13 -17.77 2.26
C GLU A 99 -11.23 -16.33 2.75
N VAL A 100 -12.45 -15.83 2.99
CA VAL A 100 -12.64 -14.43 3.39
C VAL A 100 -11.93 -14.11 4.71
N ALA A 101 -11.86 -15.07 5.64
CA ALA A 101 -11.15 -14.93 6.91
C ALA A 101 -9.63 -14.75 6.71
N ALA A 102 -9.04 -15.44 5.73
CA ALA A 102 -7.63 -15.27 5.40
C ALA A 102 -7.35 -13.87 4.81
N LEU A 103 -8.23 -13.38 3.93
CA LEU A 103 -8.14 -12.01 3.41
C LEU A 103 -8.32 -10.97 4.54
N ALA A 104 -9.27 -11.21 5.45
CA ALA A 104 -9.52 -10.37 6.62
C ALA A 104 -8.25 -10.21 7.47
N THR A 105 -7.59 -11.32 7.79
CA THR A 105 -6.32 -11.33 8.53
C THR A 105 -5.21 -10.59 7.82
N VAL A 106 -5.05 -10.79 6.51
CA VAL A 106 -4.00 -10.10 5.75
C VAL A 106 -4.23 -8.59 5.76
N LEU A 107 -5.48 -8.14 5.59
CA LEU A 107 -5.85 -6.72 5.62
C LEU A 107 -5.73 -6.09 7.02
N ASP A 108 -6.14 -6.81 8.08
CA ASP A 108 -5.95 -6.36 9.46
C ASP A 108 -4.46 -6.26 9.82
N ALA A 109 -3.66 -7.26 9.47
CA ALA A 109 -2.21 -7.20 9.69
C ALA A 109 -1.58 -6.01 8.94
N ALA A 110 -1.99 -5.79 7.68
CA ALA A 110 -1.48 -4.71 6.84
C ALA A 110 -1.80 -3.32 7.38
N TYR A 111 -3.05 -3.07 7.76
CA TYR A 111 -3.54 -1.72 8.07
C TYR A 111 -4.76 -1.65 8.99
N GLY A 112 -4.96 -2.65 9.85
CA GLY A 112 -6.03 -2.73 10.82
C GLY A 112 -5.99 -1.59 11.84
N LEU A 113 -7.16 -1.18 12.34
CA LEU A 113 -7.29 -0.12 13.34
C LEU A 113 -6.85 -0.62 14.72
N ARG A 114 -6.17 0.23 15.50
CA ARG A 114 -5.75 -0.01 16.88
C ARG A 114 -6.11 1.22 17.72
N ASP A 115 -6.70 1.01 18.89
CA ASP A 115 -7.04 2.07 19.85
C ASP A 115 -7.81 3.26 19.23
N GLY A 116 -8.72 2.96 18.28
CA GLY A 116 -9.61 3.94 17.65
C GLY A 116 -8.99 4.85 16.57
N THR A 117 -7.67 5.04 16.56
CA THR A 117 -6.99 5.96 15.62
C THR A 117 -5.69 5.44 15.02
N ARG A 118 -5.00 4.52 15.71
CA ARG A 118 -3.70 3.98 15.27
C ARG A 118 -3.88 2.82 14.29
N ARG A 119 -2.79 2.41 13.67
CA ARG A 119 -2.71 1.22 12.78
C ARG A 119 -1.79 0.17 13.36
N THR A 120 -1.83 -1.03 12.79
CA THR A 120 -0.80 -2.07 12.96
C THR A 120 0.59 -1.68 12.48
N VAL A 121 0.69 -0.57 11.72
CA VAL A 121 1.94 -0.02 11.21
C VAL A 121 2.25 1.35 11.82
N PRO A 122 3.55 1.69 11.98
CA PRO A 122 3.94 3.05 12.32
C PRO A 122 3.71 3.99 11.14
N SER A 123 3.37 5.24 11.44
CA SER A 123 3.19 6.31 10.46
C SER A 123 3.84 7.59 10.93
N GLY A 124 4.47 8.33 10.00
CA GLY A 124 5.07 9.63 10.30
C GLY A 124 4.03 10.59 10.86
N GLY A 125 4.12 10.89 12.16
CA GLY A 125 3.18 11.78 12.83
C GLY A 125 1.76 11.22 12.96
N ALA A 126 1.57 9.90 12.86
CA ALA A 126 0.28 9.21 12.90
C ALA A 126 -0.71 9.69 11.82
N LEU A 127 -0.21 10.10 10.64
CA LEU A 127 -1.02 10.71 9.58
C LEU A 127 -1.69 9.71 8.64
N TYR A 128 -1.17 8.48 8.56
CA TYR A 128 -1.78 7.37 7.84
C TYR A 128 -2.22 7.71 6.39
N PRO A 129 -1.27 8.08 5.50
CA PRO A 129 -1.58 8.48 4.12
C PRO A 129 -2.12 7.36 3.24
N LEU A 130 -2.11 6.11 3.68
CA LEU A 130 -2.45 4.99 2.81
C LEU A 130 -3.94 4.66 2.82
N GLU A 131 -4.43 4.23 1.67
CA GLU A 131 -5.70 3.53 1.51
C GLU A 131 -5.42 2.19 0.84
N LEU A 132 -6.00 1.12 1.38
CA LEU A 132 -5.90 -0.20 0.78
C LEU A 132 -7.12 -0.45 -0.09
N TYR A 133 -6.88 -0.83 -1.34
CA TYR A 133 -7.89 -1.34 -2.25
C TYR A 133 -7.66 -2.83 -2.47
N VAL A 134 -8.74 -3.57 -2.74
CA VAL A 134 -8.69 -5.00 -3.04
C VAL A 134 -9.30 -5.21 -4.41
N ALA A 135 -8.48 -5.58 -5.38
CA ALA A 135 -8.94 -6.15 -6.64
C ALA A 135 -9.26 -7.64 -6.38
N ALA A 136 -10.52 -7.94 -6.08
CA ALA A 136 -10.97 -9.30 -5.77
C ALA A 136 -11.41 -10.02 -7.04
N ARG A 137 -11.01 -11.28 -7.19
CA ARG A 137 -11.41 -12.15 -8.31
C ARG A 137 -12.01 -13.47 -7.84
N ARG A 138 -11.33 -14.15 -6.93
CA ARG A 138 -11.71 -15.48 -6.39
C ARG A 138 -11.58 -15.48 -4.88
N VAL A 139 -12.42 -14.69 -4.24
CA VAL A 139 -12.50 -14.58 -2.79
C VAL A 139 -13.83 -15.18 -2.35
N GLU A 140 -13.79 -16.05 -1.34
CA GLU A 140 -14.97 -16.73 -0.81
C GLU A 140 -16.05 -15.70 -0.43
N ARG A 141 -17.28 -15.88 -0.95
CA ARG A 141 -18.45 -15.03 -0.67
C ARG A 141 -18.30 -13.54 -1.04
N ILE A 142 -17.27 -13.16 -1.81
CA ILE A 142 -17.06 -11.81 -2.32
C ILE A 142 -17.08 -11.86 -3.85
N GLU A 143 -17.91 -11.03 -4.48
CA GLU A 143 -17.97 -10.95 -5.94
C GLU A 143 -16.68 -10.38 -6.53
N ALA A 144 -16.42 -10.69 -7.80
CA ALA A 144 -15.27 -10.11 -8.51
C ALA A 144 -15.53 -8.62 -8.77
N ALA A 145 -14.69 -7.78 -8.16
CA ALA A 145 -14.80 -6.33 -8.17
C ALA A 145 -13.56 -5.69 -7.53
N THR A 146 -13.40 -4.39 -7.72
CA THR A 146 -12.48 -3.59 -6.91
C THR A 146 -13.21 -3.02 -5.71
N TYR A 147 -12.60 -3.17 -4.53
CA TYR A 147 -13.11 -2.68 -3.26
C TYR A 147 -12.11 -1.74 -2.61
N ARG A 148 -12.61 -0.86 -1.75
CA ARG A 148 -11.81 -0.14 -0.77
C ARG A 148 -11.94 -0.81 0.59
N TYR A 149 -10.84 -1.08 1.25
CA TYR A 149 -10.85 -1.61 2.61
C TYR A 149 -11.20 -0.50 3.61
N ASP A 150 -12.25 -0.70 4.39
CA ASP A 150 -12.60 0.12 5.55
C ASP A 150 -12.05 -0.56 6.81
N PRO A 151 -10.96 -0.05 7.39
CA PRO A 151 -10.34 -0.63 8.57
C PRO A 151 -11.11 -0.36 9.87
N GLN A 152 -12.06 0.58 9.88
CA GLN A 152 -12.87 0.88 11.06
C GLN A 152 -14.06 -0.07 11.18
N ARG A 153 -14.73 -0.36 10.06
CA ARG A 153 -15.79 -1.36 10.00
C ARG A 153 -15.28 -2.77 9.73
N HIS A 154 -13.97 -2.88 9.46
CA HIS A 154 -13.29 -4.11 9.06
C HIS A 154 -14.04 -4.86 7.95
N GLY A 155 -14.11 -4.21 6.78
CA GLY A 155 -14.80 -4.75 5.63
C GLY A 155 -14.45 -4.07 4.32
N LEU A 156 -15.11 -4.48 3.26
CA LEU A 156 -14.88 -4.02 1.89
C LEU A 156 -16.04 -3.15 1.42
N GLU A 157 -15.75 -1.90 1.04
CA GLU A 157 -16.68 -1.03 0.35
C GLU A 157 -16.52 -1.21 -1.16
N LEU A 158 -17.61 -1.53 -1.86
CA LEU A 158 -17.58 -1.70 -3.31
C LEU A 158 -17.19 -0.40 -3.99
N TYR A 159 -16.08 -0.42 -4.73
CA TYR A 159 -15.59 0.74 -5.49
C TYR A 159 -16.03 0.67 -6.95
N THR A 160 -15.65 -0.41 -7.65
CA THR A 160 -15.99 -0.62 -9.06
C THR A 160 -16.40 -2.07 -9.28
N ARG A 161 -17.53 -2.31 -9.96
CA ARG A 161 -18.00 -3.65 -10.32
C ARG A 161 -17.28 -4.20 -11.54
N GLY A 162 -17.22 -5.52 -11.64
CA GLY A 162 -16.64 -6.25 -12.77
C GLY A 162 -15.29 -6.86 -12.41
N ASP A 163 -14.88 -7.89 -13.15
CA ASP A 163 -13.61 -8.58 -12.91
C ASP A 163 -12.43 -7.59 -13.10
N PRO A 164 -11.65 -7.28 -12.04
CA PRO A 164 -10.52 -6.35 -12.17
C PRO A 164 -9.29 -7.01 -12.79
N TRP A 165 -9.27 -8.35 -12.94
CA TRP A 165 -8.07 -9.08 -13.33
C TRP A 165 -7.55 -8.75 -14.72
N PRO A 166 -8.37 -8.63 -15.78
CA PRO A 166 -7.88 -8.27 -17.11
C PRO A 166 -7.13 -6.94 -17.13
N ALA A 167 -7.62 -5.94 -16.38
CA ALA A 167 -6.97 -4.64 -16.25
C ALA A 167 -5.67 -4.75 -15.44
N LEU A 168 -5.64 -5.51 -14.35
CA LEU A 168 -4.43 -5.74 -13.56
C LEU A 168 -3.35 -6.49 -14.34
N THR A 169 -3.70 -7.55 -15.07
CA THR A 169 -2.78 -8.28 -15.95
C THR A 169 -2.24 -7.34 -17.04
N GLY A 170 -3.11 -6.54 -17.67
CA GLY A 170 -2.71 -5.54 -18.65
C GLY A 170 -1.85 -4.40 -18.08
N ALA A 171 -1.81 -4.22 -16.76
CA ALA A 171 -0.96 -3.25 -16.09
C ALA A 171 0.45 -3.79 -15.79
N CYS A 172 0.71 -5.09 -15.97
CA CYS A 172 2.01 -5.69 -15.69
C CYS A 172 2.89 -5.76 -16.95
N PRO A 173 4.17 -5.34 -16.89
CA PRO A 173 5.08 -5.41 -18.04
C PRO A 173 5.59 -6.83 -18.33
N LEU A 174 5.46 -7.74 -17.36
CA LEU A 174 5.88 -9.14 -17.50
C LEU A 174 4.64 -10.02 -17.61
N ASP A 175 4.51 -10.70 -18.74
CA ASP A 175 3.43 -11.64 -19.01
C ASP A 175 3.41 -12.77 -17.97
N GLY A 176 2.21 -13.17 -17.56
CA GLY A 176 2.02 -14.28 -16.61
C GLY A 176 2.33 -13.97 -15.15
N LEU A 177 2.87 -12.79 -14.83
CA LEU A 177 3.37 -12.46 -13.48
C LEU A 177 2.30 -12.54 -12.39
N VAL A 178 1.06 -12.19 -12.75
CA VAL A 178 -0.10 -12.18 -11.84
C VAL A 178 -1.15 -13.23 -12.23
N ASP A 179 -0.82 -14.12 -13.17
CA ASP A 179 -1.76 -15.14 -13.62
C ASP A 179 -2.07 -16.13 -12.49
N GLY A 180 -3.34 -16.50 -12.37
CA GLY A 180 -3.82 -17.35 -11.28
C GLY A 180 -3.92 -16.66 -9.92
N GLY A 181 -3.60 -15.37 -9.78
CA GLY A 181 -3.91 -14.67 -8.53
C GLY A 181 -5.43 -14.61 -8.27
N ALA A 182 -5.79 -14.66 -6.99
CA ALA A 182 -7.18 -14.69 -6.52
C ALA A 182 -7.64 -13.34 -5.98
N ALA A 183 -6.71 -12.52 -5.49
CA ALA A 183 -6.93 -11.13 -5.13
C ALA A 183 -5.62 -10.33 -5.24
N ALA A 184 -5.71 -9.01 -5.33
CA ALA A 184 -4.56 -8.12 -5.14
C ALA A 184 -4.90 -6.97 -4.21
N ILE A 185 -4.01 -6.68 -3.26
CA ILE A 185 -4.07 -5.49 -2.42
C ILE A 185 -3.28 -4.39 -3.13
N LEU A 186 -3.93 -3.28 -3.43
CA LEU A 186 -3.33 -2.09 -4.06
C LEU A 186 -3.21 -1.00 -2.99
N VAL A 187 -1.98 -0.55 -2.74
CA VAL A 187 -1.67 0.46 -1.72
C VAL A 187 -1.65 1.83 -2.38
N ARG A 188 -2.75 2.55 -2.29
CA ARG A 188 -2.84 3.94 -2.73
C ARG A 188 -2.29 4.86 -1.66
N ALA A 189 -1.32 5.69 -1.99
CA ALA A 189 -0.87 6.78 -1.13
C ALA A 189 -1.61 8.07 -1.50
N VAL A 190 -2.17 8.75 -0.49
CA VAL A 190 -2.71 10.11 -0.60
C VAL A 190 -1.65 11.07 -0.10
N PHE A 191 -0.79 11.56 -1.00
CA PHE A 191 0.42 12.28 -0.61
C PHE A 191 0.13 13.58 0.14
N GLY A 192 -0.99 14.25 -0.16
CA GLY A 192 -1.44 15.42 0.57
C GLY A 192 -1.53 15.21 2.09
N ARG A 193 -1.89 14.00 2.55
CA ARG A 193 -2.02 13.64 3.98
C ARG A 193 -0.69 13.65 4.73
N THR A 194 0.46 13.62 4.07
CA THR A 194 1.76 13.78 4.72
C THR A 194 2.51 15.02 4.27
N ARG A 195 2.36 15.43 3.00
CA ARG A 195 3.04 16.60 2.43
C ARG A 195 2.68 17.89 3.15
N PHE A 196 1.46 18.03 3.66
CA PHE A 196 1.05 19.24 4.38
C PHE A 196 1.90 19.49 5.65
N LYS A 197 2.35 18.42 6.33
CA LYS A 197 3.20 18.49 7.53
C LYS A 197 4.69 18.46 7.21
N TYR A 198 5.08 17.65 6.22
CA TYR A 198 6.48 17.27 5.98
C TYR A 198 7.06 17.74 4.63
N GLY A 199 6.29 18.47 3.83
CA GLY A 199 6.69 18.89 2.48
C GLY A 199 7.11 17.71 1.61
N GLN A 200 8.19 17.88 0.84
CA GLN A 200 8.76 16.85 -0.05
C GLN A 200 9.10 15.54 0.68
N ARG A 201 9.46 15.62 1.96
CA ARG A 201 9.80 14.46 2.79
C ARG A 201 8.58 13.60 3.13
N GLY A 202 7.37 14.16 3.05
CA GLY A 202 6.12 13.43 3.24
C GLY A 202 5.95 12.26 2.26
N TYR A 203 6.47 12.39 1.04
CA TYR A 203 6.47 11.32 0.04
C TYR A 203 7.34 10.13 0.50
N ARG A 204 8.54 10.37 1.07
CA ARG A 204 9.36 9.30 1.67
C ARG A 204 8.62 8.55 2.76
N PHE A 205 7.88 9.27 3.61
CA PHE A 205 7.14 8.65 4.70
C PHE A 205 5.98 7.79 4.20
N ALA A 206 5.29 8.21 3.14
CA ALA A 206 4.27 7.38 2.50
C ALA A 206 4.87 6.07 1.95
N LEU A 207 6.01 6.13 1.26
CA LEU A 207 6.69 4.94 0.74
C LEU A 207 7.18 3.98 1.85
N LEU A 208 7.78 4.53 2.91
CA LEU A 208 8.23 3.74 4.07
C LEU A 208 7.04 3.02 4.74
N GLU A 209 5.93 3.73 4.91
CA GLU A 209 4.71 3.16 5.49
C GLU A 209 4.12 2.06 4.61
N ALA A 210 4.12 2.24 3.28
CA ALA A 210 3.67 1.20 2.35
C ALA A 210 4.54 -0.07 2.49
N GLY A 211 5.85 0.10 2.68
CA GLY A 211 6.76 -0.99 3.01
C GLY A 211 6.41 -1.71 4.32
N HIS A 212 6.10 -0.98 5.39
CA HIS A 212 5.66 -1.58 6.66
C HIS A 212 4.34 -2.36 6.50
N ALA A 213 3.35 -1.77 5.82
CA ALA A 213 2.04 -2.39 5.60
C ALA A 213 2.16 -3.67 4.79
N MET A 214 2.91 -3.65 3.69
CA MET A 214 3.08 -4.84 2.86
C MET A 214 3.94 -5.90 3.54
N GLN A 215 4.93 -5.53 4.35
CA GLN A 215 5.68 -6.52 5.13
C GLN A 215 4.76 -7.25 6.13
N ASN A 216 3.89 -6.53 6.84
CA ASN A 216 2.91 -7.17 7.72
C ASN A 216 1.95 -8.09 6.93
N ALA A 217 1.44 -7.62 5.80
CA ALA A 217 0.54 -8.39 4.93
C ALA A 217 1.19 -9.70 4.46
N VAL A 218 2.44 -9.63 4.01
CA VAL A 218 3.19 -10.81 3.52
C VAL A 218 3.49 -11.78 4.67
N LEU A 219 3.79 -11.29 5.88
CA LEU A 219 4.00 -12.15 7.04
C LEU A 219 2.70 -12.85 7.48
N ALA A 220 1.57 -12.15 7.45
CA ALA A 220 0.26 -12.74 7.70
C ALA A 220 -0.08 -13.81 6.65
N ALA A 221 0.13 -13.52 5.36
CA ALA A 221 -0.05 -14.49 4.28
C ALA A 221 0.86 -15.72 4.48
N ALA A 222 2.13 -15.53 4.85
CA ALA A 222 3.06 -16.62 5.13
C ALA A 222 2.64 -17.47 6.34
N ALA A 223 2.10 -16.85 7.39
CA ALA A 223 1.57 -17.56 8.55
C ALA A 223 0.34 -18.42 8.19
N LEU A 224 -0.53 -17.89 7.32
CA LEU A 224 -1.72 -18.57 6.78
C LEU A 224 -1.41 -19.53 5.62
N GLN A 225 -0.16 -19.61 5.17
CA GLN A 225 0.27 -20.35 3.98
C GLN A 225 -0.48 -19.95 2.70
N VAL A 226 -0.86 -18.67 2.60
CA VAL A 226 -1.41 -18.06 1.39
C VAL A 226 -0.26 -17.61 0.50
N PRO A 227 -0.19 -18.08 -0.77
CA PRO A 227 0.82 -17.61 -1.72
C PRO A 227 0.73 -16.10 -1.91
N ALA A 228 1.86 -15.40 -1.88
CA ALA A 228 1.87 -13.94 -1.96
C ALA A 228 3.04 -13.43 -2.82
N LEU A 229 2.80 -12.41 -3.63
CA LEU A 229 3.80 -11.74 -4.46
C LEU A 229 3.75 -10.23 -4.23
N PRO A 230 4.73 -9.65 -3.52
CA PRO A 230 4.92 -8.22 -3.52
C PRO A 230 5.30 -7.75 -4.93
N LEU A 231 4.59 -6.75 -5.43
CA LEU A 231 4.69 -6.27 -6.79
C LEU A 231 4.89 -4.75 -6.80
N GLY A 232 6.04 -4.29 -7.31
CA GLY A 232 6.32 -2.87 -7.55
C GLY A 232 6.58 -2.54 -9.02
N GLY A 233 6.52 -3.53 -9.91
CA GLY A 233 6.71 -3.34 -11.35
C GLY A 233 5.37 -3.45 -12.08
N TYR A 234 4.78 -2.31 -12.38
CA TYR A 234 3.54 -2.16 -13.13
C TYR A 234 3.52 -0.80 -13.84
N TYR A 235 2.61 -0.61 -14.78
CA TYR A 235 2.35 0.69 -15.39
C TYR A 235 1.46 1.51 -14.44
N ASP A 236 2.06 2.49 -13.74
CA ASP A 236 1.40 3.26 -12.66
C ASP A 236 0.03 3.78 -13.06
N ALA A 237 -0.08 4.45 -14.21
CA ALA A 237 -1.35 5.01 -14.70
C ALA A 237 -2.47 3.96 -14.82
N ARG A 238 -2.13 2.74 -15.28
CA ARG A 238 -3.13 1.66 -15.44
C ARG A 238 -3.60 1.11 -14.10
N VAL A 239 -2.72 1.02 -13.12
CA VAL A 239 -3.08 0.58 -11.76
C VAL A 239 -3.82 1.70 -11.00
N ASP A 240 -3.45 2.95 -11.25
CA ASP A 240 -4.11 4.13 -10.67
C ASP A 240 -5.57 4.23 -11.10
N GLU A 241 -5.88 3.91 -12.37
CA GLU A 241 -7.26 3.83 -12.88
C GLU A 241 -8.13 2.85 -12.07
N LEU A 242 -7.58 1.71 -11.62
CA LEU A 242 -8.33 0.71 -10.84
C LEU A 242 -8.83 1.26 -9.50
N VAL A 243 -8.14 2.25 -8.94
CA VAL A 243 -8.47 2.86 -7.64
C VAL A 243 -8.90 4.33 -7.76
N GLY A 244 -9.01 4.84 -8.99
CA GLY A 244 -9.29 6.25 -9.30
C GLY A 244 -8.30 7.22 -8.67
N ALA A 245 -7.02 6.86 -8.69
CA ALA A 245 -5.90 7.74 -8.39
C ALA A 245 -5.61 8.64 -9.59
N ASP A 246 -5.14 9.87 -9.34
CA ASP A 246 -4.83 10.86 -10.38
C ASP A 246 -3.37 10.81 -10.84
N GLY A 247 -2.55 9.98 -10.22
CA GLY A 247 -1.12 9.83 -10.52
C GLY A 247 -0.23 10.97 -10.01
N VAL A 248 -0.80 11.96 -9.30
CA VAL A 248 -0.09 13.19 -8.90
C VAL A 248 -0.25 13.49 -7.40
N GLU A 249 -1.49 13.63 -6.93
CA GLU A 249 -1.82 13.79 -5.52
C GLU A 249 -2.03 12.44 -4.85
N GLU A 250 -2.47 11.46 -5.64
CA GLU A 250 -2.78 10.11 -5.18
C GLU A 250 -2.28 9.10 -6.21
N SER A 251 -1.56 8.07 -5.78
CA SER A 251 -1.05 7.02 -6.68
C SER A 251 -0.81 5.71 -5.92
N VAL A 252 -0.88 4.58 -6.62
CA VAL A 252 -0.56 3.25 -6.12
C VAL A 252 0.96 3.10 -6.04
N VAL A 253 1.46 2.99 -4.82
CA VAL A 253 2.90 2.94 -4.54
C VAL A 253 3.41 1.52 -4.26
N TYR A 254 2.51 0.56 -4.10
CA TYR A 254 2.83 -0.85 -3.90
C TYR A 254 1.59 -1.72 -4.19
N ALA A 255 1.79 -2.93 -4.70
CA ALA A 255 0.76 -3.95 -4.79
C ALA A 255 1.23 -5.28 -4.14
N LEU A 256 0.27 -6.08 -3.70
CA LEU A 256 0.49 -7.45 -3.22
C LEU A 256 -0.53 -8.38 -3.84
N VAL A 257 -0.08 -9.30 -4.69
CA VAL A 257 -0.95 -10.34 -5.26
C VAL A 257 -1.02 -11.52 -4.31
N LEU A 258 -2.22 -12.06 -4.10
CA LEU A 258 -2.51 -13.20 -3.25
C LEU A 258 -3.08 -14.34 -4.10
N GLY A 259 -2.60 -15.57 -3.87
CA GLY A 259 -3.14 -16.79 -4.47
C GLY A 259 -4.20 -17.45 -3.61
N GLY A 260 -5.09 -18.20 -4.23
CA GLY A 260 -5.95 -19.13 -3.50
C GLY A 260 -5.21 -20.41 -3.09
N ARG A 261 -5.79 -21.12 -2.11
CA ARG A 261 -5.38 -22.49 -1.75
C ARG A 261 -6.22 -23.50 -2.50
#